data_AF-C7N765-F1
#
_entry.id   AF-C7N765-F1
#
_cell.length_a   1.000
_cell.length_b   1.000
_cell.length_c   1.000
_cell.angle_alpha   90.00
_cell.angle_beta   90.00
_cell.angle_gamma   90.00
#
_symmetry.space_group_name_H-M   'P 1'
#
loop_
_entity.id
_entity.type
_entity.pdbx_description
1 polymer ?
#
loop_
_entity_poly.entity_id
_entity_poly.type
_entity_poly.pdbx_seq_one_letter_code
_entity_poly.pdbx_strand_id
1 'polypeptide(L)'
;MPKPATKQDLIAADAARDIAVCGLSLSAWQPTSHADKGAHDPTPTFYFVLEELFAHVAFSEESHLLDVGCGSGRVLAYFLEQGFPGRATGVELDANLARRCRAWTSRFPSVDVVEGDVLDLPFADYTDFYLFNPFDTFVLERFIPKVEREATGAVTVIHMSDNGETYSYLGRPGWQRLAEGRIRTHAGIAAYESPQHYTVWRFEPPTP
;
A
#
# COMPACT_ATOMS: atom_id res chain seq x y z
N MET A 1 15.44 11.17 -20.03
CA MET A 1 15.31 9.72 -20.28
C MET A 1 14.40 9.51 -21.49
N PRO A 2 14.59 8.46 -22.31
CA PRO A 2 13.64 8.13 -23.38
C PRO A 2 12.24 7.87 -22.81
N LYS A 3 11.19 8.21 -23.57
CA LYS A 3 9.80 7.92 -23.19
C LYS A 3 9.62 6.39 -23.17
N PRO A 4 8.99 5.80 -22.13
CA PRO A 4 8.75 4.36 -22.10
C PRO A 4 7.90 3.95 -23.32
N ALA A 5 8.19 2.77 -23.87
CA ALA A 5 7.50 2.20 -25.02
C ALA A 5 6.93 0.79 -24.74
N THR A 6 7.42 0.12 -23.70
CA THR A 6 7.03 -1.23 -23.28
C THR A 6 6.79 -1.32 -21.77
N LYS A 7 6.14 -2.39 -21.30
CA LYS A 7 6.01 -2.66 -19.85
C LYS A 7 7.38 -2.82 -19.18
N GLN A 8 8.36 -3.36 -19.89
CA GLN A 8 9.72 -3.48 -19.39
C GLN A 8 10.37 -2.11 -19.15
N ASP A 9 10.05 -1.11 -20.00
CA ASP A 9 10.53 0.26 -19.79
C ASP A 9 9.89 0.90 -18.56
N LEU A 10 8.61 0.62 -18.29
CA LEU A 10 7.96 1.06 -17.04
C LEU A 10 8.63 0.44 -15.82
N ILE A 11 8.90 -0.87 -15.85
CA ILE A 11 9.61 -1.58 -14.76
C ILE A 11 11.03 -1.01 -14.57
N ALA A 12 11.73 -0.72 -15.67
CA ALA A 12 13.07 -0.14 -15.61
C ALA A 12 13.07 1.30 -15.07
N ALA A 13 12.05 2.10 -15.41
CA ALA A 13 11.88 3.44 -14.87
C ALA A 13 11.62 3.41 -13.36
N ASP A 14 10.75 2.50 -12.90
CA ASP A 14 10.48 2.30 -11.48
C ASP A 14 11.71 1.80 -10.72
N ALA A 15 12.46 0.86 -11.31
CA ALA A 15 13.72 0.40 -10.72
C ALA A 15 14.75 1.53 -10.60
N ALA A 16 14.77 2.50 -11.52
CA ALA A 16 15.64 3.66 -11.41
C ALA A 16 15.24 4.57 -10.24
N ARG A 17 13.93 4.75 -9.99
CA ARG A 17 13.42 5.49 -8.81
C ARG A 17 13.75 4.76 -7.52
N ASP A 18 13.52 3.44 -7.49
CA ASP A 18 13.92 2.60 -6.36
C ASP A 18 15.41 2.75 -6.03
N ILE A 19 16.30 2.68 -7.03
CA ILE A 19 17.74 2.81 -6.84
C ILE A 19 18.10 4.21 -6.32
N ALA A 20 17.44 5.26 -6.81
CA ALA A 20 17.69 6.63 -6.35
C ALA A 20 17.38 6.82 -4.86
N VAL A 21 16.31 6.19 -4.35
CA VAL A 21 15.91 6.28 -2.94
C VAL A 21 16.67 5.26 -2.09
N CYS A 22 16.62 3.99 -2.50
CA CYS A 22 16.95 2.82 -1.68
C CYS A 22 18.36 2.29 -1.94
N GLY A 23 18.95 2.58 -3.11
CA GLY A 23 20.22 2.01 -3.56
C GLY A 23 20.10 0.62 -4.21
N LEU A 24 18.89 0.10 -4.38
CA LEU A 24 18.62 -1.19 -5.04
C LEU A 24 17.25 -1.17 -5.74
N SER A 25 17.03 -2.11 -6.65
CA SER A 25 15.70 -2.35 -7.23
C SER A 25 14.80 -3.10 -6.22
N LEU A 26 13.55 -2.66 -6.10
CA LEU A 26 12.53 -3.29 -5.25
C LEU A 26 11.60 -4.22 -6.07
N SER A 27 11.94 -4.53 -7.32
CA SER A 27 11.10 -5.32 -8.24
C SER A 27 11.39 -6.82 -8.24
N ALA A 28 12.16 -7.31 -7.26
CA ALA A 28 12.50 -8.72 -7.18
C ALA A 28 11.26 -9.55 -6.83
N TRP A 29 10.78 -10.34 -7.80
CA TRP A 29 9.64 -11.22 -7.62
C TRP A 29 10.03 -12.51 -6.90
N GLN A 30 9.20 -12.94 -5.96
CA GLN A 30 9.21 -14.25 -5.33
C GLN A 30 7.76 -14.62 -4.96
N PRO A 31 7.35 -15.89 -5.06
CA PRO A 31 6.03 -16.30 -4.61
C PRO A 31 5.94 -16.21 -3.08
N THR A 32 4.73 -16.02 -2.56
CA THR A 32 4.48 -16.00 -1.12
C THR A 32 4.71 -17.38 -0.50
N SER A 33 5.35 -17.40 0.67
CA SER A 33 5.47 -18.60 1.51
C SER A 33 4.32 -18.74 2.52
N HIS A 34 3.35 -17.82 2.48
CA HIS A 34 2.28 -17.67 3.48
C HIS A 34 0.87 -17.73 2.87
N ALA A 35 0.72 -18.42 1.74
CA ALA A 35 -0.59 -18.64 1.11
C ALA A 35 -1.58 -19.38 2.03
N ASP A 36 -1.08 -20.23 2.93
CA ASP A 36 -1.89 -20.91 3.98
C ASP A 36 -2.54 -19.92 4.97
N LYS A 37 -1.96 -18.73 5.10
CA LYS A 37 -2.49 -17.61 5.89
C LYS A 37 -3.30 -16.62 5.05
N GLY A 38 -3.50 -16.92 3.76
CA GLY A 38 -4.21 -16.08 2.81
C GLY A 38 -3.38 -14.94 2.23
N ALA A 39 -2.06 -14.90 2.41
CA ALA A 39 -1.23 -13.85 1.81
C ALA A 39 -1.10 -14.05 0.28
N HIS A 40 -1.09 -12.97 -0.48
CA HIS A 40 -0.88 -12.99 -1.93
C HIS A 40 0.59 -12.83 -2.31
N ASP A 41 0.91 -13.07 -3.59
CA ASP A 41 2.28 -12.89 -4.11
C ASP A 41 2.68 -11.40 -4.08
N PRO A 42 3.87 -11.07 -3.53
CA PRO A 42 4.39 -9.71 -3.52
C PRO A 42 4.44 -9.11 -4.93
N THR A 43 3.63 -8.08 -5.16
CA THR A 43 3.58 -7.35 -6.42
C THR A 43 3.78 -5.87 -6.11
N PRO A 44 4.91 -5.27 -6.52
CA PRO A 44 5.15 -3.88 -6.16
C PRO A 44 4.37 -2.94 -7.08
N THR A 45 3.65 -2.00 -6.49
CA THR A 45 2.83 -1.03 -7.20
C THR A 45 3.68 -0.14 -8.10
N PHE A 46 3.26 0.06 -9.35
CA PHE A 46 3.96 1.00 -10.23
C PHE A 46 3.91 2.42 -9.65
N TYR A 47 4.98 3.22 -9.77
CA TYR A 47 4.97 4.56 -9.19
C TYR A 47 3.88 5.47 -9.77
N PHE A 48 3.58 5.37 -11.07
CA PHE A 48 2.49 6.15 -11.67
C PHE A 48 1.12 5.82 -11.06
N VAL A 49 0.95 4.59 -10.55
CA VAL A 49 -0.27 4.18 -9.83
C VAL A 49 -0.27 4.81 -8.45
N LEU A 50 0.87 4.81 -7.74
CA LEU A 50 1.00 5.49 -6.46
C LEU A 50 0.71 7.00 -6.58
N GLU A 51 1.17 7.64 -7.65
CA GLU A 51 0.85 9.04 -7.98
C GLU A 51 -0.66 9.27 -8.12
N GLU A 52 -1.37 8.39 -8.84
CA GLU A 52 -2.82 8.48 -9.01
C GLU A 52 -3.58 8.24 -7.69
N LEU A 53 -3.19 7.21 -6.93
CA LEU A 53 -3.87 6.83 -5.70
C LEU A 53 -3.65 7.87 -4.58
N PHE A 54 -2.41 8.32 -4.38
CA PHE A 54 -2.07 9.24 -3.30
C PHE A 54 -2.46 10.69 -3.60
N ALA A 55 -2.81 11.03 -4.85
CA ALA A 55 -3.39 12.33 -5.18
C ALA A 55 -4.73 12.61 -4.48
N HIS A 56 -5.38 11.58 -3.94
CA HIS A 56 -6.63 11.68 -3.18
C HIS A 56 -6.41 11.79 -1.66
N VAL A 57 -5.16 11.82 -1.19
CA VAL A 57 -4.81 11.76 0.23
C VAL A 57 -3.96 12.97 0.61
N ALA A 58 -4.28 13.57 1.76
CA ALA A 58 -3.56 14.73 2.29
C ALA A 58 -2.78 14.30 3.54
N PHE A 59 -1.46 14.38 3.47
CA PHE A 59 -0.57 14.10 4.59
C PHE A 59 -0.27 15.36 5.40
N SER A 60 -0.10 15.18 6.71
CA SER A 60 0.37 16.20 7.66
C SER A 60 1.45 15.61 8.56
N GLU A 61 2.06 16.42 9.44
CA GLU A 61 3.06 15.93 10.41
C GLU A 61 2.49 14.89 11.40
N GLU A 62 1.16 14.89 11.59
CA GLU A 62 0.46 13.92 12.42
C GLU A 62 0.03 12.67 11.66
N SER A 63 0.24 12.64 10.33
CA SER A 63 -0.12 11.47 9.53
C SER A 63 0.81 10.30 9.80
N HIS A 64 0.23 9.12 9.89
CA HIS A 64 0.95 7.86 10.01
C HIS A 64 0.36 6.83 9.06
N LEU A 65 1.08 6.57 7.97
CA LEU A 65 0.73 5.59 6.96
C LEU A 65 1.14 4.17 7.40
N LEU A 66 0.22 3.21 7.29
CA LEU A 66 0.53 1.78 7.31
C LEU A 66 0.46 1.21 5.89
N ASP A 67 1.60 0.76 5.36
CA ASP A 67 1.70 -0.03 4.13
C ASP A 67 1.52 -1.52 4.48
N VAL A 68 0.33 -2.06 4.17
CA VAL A 68 -0.10 -3.42 4.55
C VAL A 68 0.38 -4.42 3.51
N GLY A 69 1.28 -5.32 3.92
CA GLY A 69 1.98 -6.21 2.99
C GLY A 69 3.04 -5.44 2.20
N CYS A 70 3.91 -4.72 2.90
CA CYS A 70 4.83 -3.76 2.26
C CYS A 70 5.86 -4.41 1.31
N GLY A 71 6.04 -5.73 1.38
CA GLY A 71 7.02 -6.46 0.58
C GLY A 71 8.42 -5.89 0.78
N SER A 72 9.07 -5.51 -0.32
CA SER A 72 10.38 -4.83 -0.28
C SER A 72 10.32 -3.32 -0.06
N GLY A 73 9.12 -2.73 0.06
CA GLY A 73 8.92 -1.36 0.53
C GLY A 73 8.75 -0.28 -0.55
N ARG A 74 8.11 -0.57 -1.69
CA ARG A 74 7.96 0.46 -2.74
C ARG A 74 7.11 1.66 -2.31
N VAL A 75 6.06 1.44 -1.53
CA VAL A 75 5.22 2.53 -1.03
C VAL A 75 6.02 3.39 -0.04
N LEU A 76 6.86 2.77 0.79
CA LEU A 76 7.77 3.49 1.68
C LEU A 76 8.82 4.31 0.91
N ALA A 77 9.34 3.76 -0.19
CA ALA A 77 10.27 4.47 -1.07
C ALA A 77 9.59 5.68 -1.73
N TYR A 78 8.35 5.49 -2.20
CA TYR A 78 7.53 6.58 -2.73
C TYR A 78 7.22 7.66 -1.69
N PHE A 79 6.85 7.27 -0.47
CA PHE A 79 6.61 8.19 0.63
C PHE A 79 7.81 9.12 0.89
N LEU A 80 9.02 8.53 0.91
CA LEU A 80 10.28 9.26 1.05
C LEU A 80 10.58 10.15 -0.17
N GLU A 81 10.39 9.63 -1.39
CA GLU A 81 10.64 10.36 -2.63
C GLU A 81 9.77 11.62 -2.75
N GLN A 82 8.50 11.53 -2.37
CA GLN A 82 7.57 12.66 -2.38
C GLN A 82 7.82 13.64 -1.23
N GLY A 83 8.59 13.25 -0.21
CA GLY A 83 8.80 14.04 0.99
C GLY A 83 7.50 14.29 1.74
N PHE A 84 6.61 13.29 1.78
CA PHE A 84 5.37 13.43 2.55
C PHE A 84 5.69 13.66 4.04
N PRO A 85 4.97 14.59 4.69
CA PRO A 85 5.14 14.84 6.12
C PRO A 85 4.63 13.64 6.94
N GLY A 86 5.03 13.59 8.22
CA GLY A 86 4.63 12.52 9.13
C GLY A 86 5.49 11.26 9.04
N ARG A 87 4.88 10.10 9.25
CA ARG A 87 5.55 8.79 9.35
C ARG A 87 4.91 7.74 8.45
N ALA A 88 5.70 6.73 8.09
CA ALA A 88 5.22 5.54 7.41
C ALA A 88 5.76 4.27 8.07
N THR A 89 4.93 3.25 8.19
CA THR A 89 5.32 1.92 8.65
C THR A 89 4.91 0.90 7.61
N GLY A 90 5.84 0.03 7.21
CA GLY A 90 5.50 -1.16 6.45
C GLY A 90 5.28 -2.35 7.37
N VAL A 91 4.23 -3.14 7.17
CA VAL A 91 4.06 -4.44 7.83
C VAL A 91 4.17 -5.55 6.79
N GLU A 92 5.02 -6.53 7.05
CA GLU A 92 5.27 -7.65 6.14
C GLU A 92 5.32 -8.98 6.90
N LEU A 93 4.64 -9.99 6.36
CA LEU A 93 4.51 -11.30 6.98
C LEU A 93 5.74 -12.17 6.74
N ASP A 94 6.37 -12.06 5.56
CA ASP A 94 7.60 -12.78 5.22
C ASP A 94 8.83 -12.10 5.85
N ALA A 95 9.46 -12.79 6.80
CA ALA A 95 10.62 -12.28 7.53
C ALA A 95 11.81 -11.88 6.64
N ASN A 96 11.99 -12.51 5.47
CA ASN A 96 13.08 -12.17 4.55
C ASN A 96 12.76 -10.87 3.80
N LEU A 97 11.52 -10.69 3.35
CA LEU A 97 11.08 -9.43 2.73
C LEU A 97 11.14 -8.28 3.75
N ALA A 98 10.60 -8.48 4.96
CA ALA A 98 10.69 -7.50 6.04
C ALA A 98 12.14 -7.11 6.35
N ARG A 99 13.05 -8.09 6.45
CA ARG A 99 14.48 -7.82 6.67
C ARG A 99 15.12 -7.05 5.51
N ARG A 100 14.78 -7.39 4.26
CA ARG A 100 15.28 -6.67 3.08
C ARG A 100 14.78 -5.23 3.04
N CYS A 101 13.51 -5.01 3.39
CA CYS A 101 12.94 -3.67 3.49
C CYS A 101 13.65 -2.86 4.59
N ARG A 102 13.76 -3.42 5.80
CA ARG A 102 14.48 -2.83 6.94
C ARG A 102 15.91 -2.40 6.60
N ALA A 103 16.62 -3.22 5.84
CA ALA A 103 18.03 -2.97 5.54
C ALA A 103 18.27 -1.64 4.83
N TRP A 104 17.32 -1.18 4.00
CA TRP A 104 17.45 0.10 3.31
C TRP A 104 16.69 1.22 4.03
N THR A 105 15.60 0.91 4.77
CA THR A 105 14.81 1.90 5.50
C THR A 105 15.48 2.38 6.79
N SER A 106 16.36 1.59 7.42
CA SER A 106 16.92 1.89 8.76
C SER A 106 17.69 3.21 8.89
N ARG A 107 18.02 3.87 7.78
CA ARG A 107 18.66 5.19 7.74
C ARG A 107 17.66 6.35 7.68
N PHE A 108 16.36 6.08 7.55
CA PHE A 108 15.30 7.07 7.44
C PHE A 108 14.44 7.07 8.71
N PRO A 109 14.50 8.12 9.54
CA PRO A 109 13.80 8.13 10.83
C PRO A 109 12.28 8.27 10.71
N SER A 110 11.77 8.70 9.55
CA SER A 110 10.34 8.83 9.27
C SER A 110 9.69 7.52 8.83
N VAL A 111 10.48 6.44 8.67
CA VAL A 111 9.99 5.16 8.15
C VAL A 111 10.43 4.01 9.03
N ASP A 112 9.51 3.10 9.34
CA ASP A 112 9.80 1.86 10.05
C ASP A 112 9.22 0.65 9.31
N VAL A 113 9.67 -0.55 9.68
CA VAL A 113 9.17 -1.81 9.14
C VAL A 113 8.96 -2.81 10.26
N VAL A 114 7.75 -3.36 10.34
CA VAL A 114 7.34 -4.40 11.28
C VAL A 114 7.23 -5.73 10.53
N GLU A 115 7.67 -6.80 11.18
CA GLU A 115 7.55 -8.17 10.69
C GLU A 115 6.45 -8.80 11.51
N GLY A 116 5.42 -9.31 10.84
CA GLY A 116 4.29 -9.89 11.53
C GLY A 116 3.01 -9.89 10.71
N ASP A 117 1.97 -10.44 11.31
CA ASP A 117 0.62 -10.36 10.78
C ASP A 117 0.04 -8.96 11.09
N VAL A 118 -0.51 -8.30 10.07
CA VAL A 118 -1.15 -7.00 10.22
C VAL A 118 -2.26 -7.02 11.28
N LEU A 119 -2.94 -8.16 11.48
CA LEU A 119 -4.02 -8.28 12.46
C LEU A 119 -3.50 -8.25 13.91
N ASP A 120 -2.21 -8.51 14.13
CA ASP A 120 -1.56 -8.47 15.44
C ASP A 120 -1.04 -7.07 15.82
N LEU A 121 -1.01 -6.11 14.89
CA LEU A 121 -0.57 -4.73 15.15
C LEU A 121 -1.70 -3.90 15.79
N PRO A 122 -1.39 -2.96 16.69
CA PRO A 122 -2.36 -1.95 17.13
C PRO A 122 -2.61 -0.93 16.01
N PHE A 123 -3.88 -0.56 15.76
CA PHE A 123 -4.22 0.40 14.70
C PHE A 123 -4.45 1.84 15.17
N ALA A 124 -4.42 2.08 16.47
CA ALA A 124 -4.83 3.36 17.08
C ALA A 124 -4.04 4.59 16.62
N ASP A 125 -2.77 4.40 16.21
CA ASP A 125 -1.87 5.48 15.80
C ASP A 125 -1.87 5.74 14.28
N TYR A 126 -2.44 4.83 13.47
CA TYR A 126 -2.44 4.97 12.02
C TYR A 126 -3.62 5.81 11.53
N THR A 127 -3.32 6.77 10.66
CA THR A 127 -4.31 7.64 10.02
C THR A 127 -4.63 7.19 8.60
N ASP A 128 -3.71 6.47 7.96
CA ASP A 128 -3.80 6.09 6.56
C ASP A 128 -3.37 4.63 6.40
N PHE A 129 -4.09 3.86 5.58
CA PHE A 129 -3.77 2.48 5.25
C PHE A 129 -3.66 2.33 3.74
N TYR A 130 -2.59 1.69 3.28
CA TYR A 130 -2.43 1.29 1.89
C TYR A 130 -2.48 -0.24 1.78
N LEU A 131 -3.31 -0.74 0.87
CA LEU A 131 -3.45 -2.16 0.55
C LEU A 131 -3.35 -2.31 -0.97
N PHE A 132 -2.46 -3.18 -1.45
CA PHE A 132 -2.50 -3.67 -2.83
C PHE A 132 -2.93 -5.13 -2.85
N ASN A 133 -4.19 -5.36 -2.48
CA ASN A 133 -4.79 -6.67 -2.22
C ASN A 133 -3.78 -7.67 -1.64
N PRO A 134 -3.25 -7.42 -0.42
CA PRO A 134 -2.15 -8.20 0.13
C PRO A 134 -2.55 -9.59 0.61
N PHE A 135 -3.86 -9.86 0.72
CA PHE A 135 -4.40 -11.09 1.27
C PHE A 135 -5.81 -11.38 0.79
N ASP A 136 -6.27 -12.62 0.96
CA ASP A 136 -7.63 -13.03 0.67
C ASP A 136 -8.66 -12.25 1.50
N THR A 137 -9.83 -11.98 0.91
CA THR A 137 -11.07 -12.50 1.50
C THR A 137 -11.23 -12.33 3.02
N PHE A 138 -11.15 -13.47 3.69
CA PHE A 138 -11.34 -13.65 5.12
C PHE A 138 -10.35 -12.85 6.00
N VAL A 139 -9.22 -12.39 5.46
CA VAL A 139 -8.30 -11.49 6.17
C VAL A 139 -8.82 -10.05 6.08
N LEU A 140 -9.31 -9.62 4.91
CA LEU A 140 -9.95 -8.31 4.73
C LEU A 140 -11.18 -8.14 5.63
N GLU A 141 -12.01 -9.18 5.73
CA GLU A 141 -13.18 -9.23 6.60
C GLU A 141 -12.84 -9.13 8.11
N ARG A 142 -11.59 -9.38 8.49
CA ARG A 142 -11.07 -9.17 9.86
C ARG A 142 -10.38 -7.82 10.00
N PHE A 143 -9.69 -7.37 8.95
CA PHE A 143 -8.98 -6.10 8.90
C PHE A 143 -9.94 -4.90 9.02
N ILE A 144 -11.01 -4.85 8.21
CA ILE A 144 -11.94 -3.70 8.21
C ILE A 144 -12.63 -3.50 9.57
N PRO A 145 -13.22 -4.54 10.22
CA PRO A 145 -13.74 -4.37 11.57
C PRO A 145 -12.69 -4.01 12.62
N LYS A 146 -11.41 -4.36 12.40
CA LYS A 146 -10.32 -3.96 13.29
C LYS A 146 -10.03 -2.46 13.17
N VAL A 147 -9.98 -1.94 11.94
CA VAL A 147 -9.90 -0.49 11.68
C VAL A 147 -11.03 0.24 12.41
N GLU A 148 -12.27 -0.24 12.27
CA GLU A 148 -13.44 0.39 12.93
C GLU A 148 -13.35 0.40 14.47
N ARG A 149 -12.82 -0.67 15.07
CA ARG A 149 -12.70 -0.79 16.53
C ARG A 149 -11.58 0.04 17.12
N GLU A 150 -10.50 0.23 16.38
CA GLU A 150 -9.24 0.76 16.92
C GLU A 150 -8.90 2.17 16.44
N ALA A 151 -9.51 2.65 15.35
CA ALA A 151 -9.33 4.02 14.90
C ALA A 151 -9.76 5.02 15.98
N THR A 152 -8.84 5.91 16.38
CA THR A 152 -9.10 6.96 17.37
C THR A 152 -9.57 8.27 16.73
N GLY A 153 -9.50 8.36 15.40
CA GLY A 153 -9.92 9.49 14.59
C GLY A 153 -10.30 9.05 13.17
N ALA A 154 -10.54 10.01 12.29
CA ALA A 154 -10.84 9.69 10.90
C ALA A 154 -9.62 9.05 10.22
N VAL A 155 -9.86 7.97 9.47
CA VAL A 155 -8.81 7.23 8.76
C VAL A 155 -9.12 7.12 7.28
N THR A 156 -8.08 7.06 6.45
CA THR A 156 -8.19 6.84 5.02
C THR A 156 -7.65 5.47 4.64
N VAL A 157 -8.38 4.73 3.81
CA VAL A 157 -7.97 3.42 3.29
C VAL A 157 -7.88 3.49 1.78
N ILE A 158 -6.67 3.32 1.25
CA ILE A 158 -6.35 3.22 -0.17
C ILE A 158 -6.28 1.73 -0.50
N HIS A 159 -7.23 1.23 -1.30
CA HIS A 159 -7.29 -0.18 -1.66
C HIS A 159 -7.14 -0.37 -3.17
N MET A 160 -5.95 -0.82 -3.58
CA MET A 160 -5.59 -1.14 -4.95
C MET A 160 -5.87 -2.62 -5.26
N SER A 161 -6.43 -2.87 -6.44
CA SER A 161 -6.84 -4.21 -6.92
C SER A 161 -7.93 -4.88 -6.08
N ASP A 162 -8.89 -4.08 -5.62
CA ASP A 162 -10.08 -4.53 -4.89
C ASP A 162 -11.18 -5.09 -5.82
N ASN A 163 -10.79 -5.98 -6.74
CA ASN A 163 -11.55 -6.47 -7.91
C ASN A 163 -12.79 -7.32 -7.54
N GLY A 164 -13.69 -6.77 -6.74
CA GLY A 164 -14.87 -7.43 -6.20
C GLY A 164 -15.04 -7.19 -4.71
N GLU A 165 -14.02 -6.74 -3.97
CA GLU A 165 -14.02 -6.67 -2.51
C GLU A 165 -14.66 -5.41 -1.93
N THR A 166 -15.18 -4.52 -2.78
CA THR A 166 -15.86 -3.28 -2.36
C THR A 166 -17.06 -3.53 -1.43
N TYR A 167 -17.69 -4.72 -1.48
CA TYR A 167 -18.73 -5.11 -0.52
C TYR A 167 -18.26 -5.09 0.94
N SER A 168 -16.95 -5.23 1.18
CA SER A 168 -16.36 -5.16 2.53
C SER A 168 -16.51 -3.78 3.17
N TYR A 169 -16.83 -2.75 2.39
CA TYR A 169 -17.04 -1.36 2.83
C TYR A 169 -18.50 -0.93 2.71
N LEU A 170 -19.24 -1.43 1.71
CA LEU A 170 -20.57 -0.95 1.35
C LEU A 170 -21.60 -1.18 2.48
N GLY A 171 -22.34 -0.12 2.82
CA GLY A 171 -23.39 -0.16 3.83
C GLY A 171 -22.91 -0.11 5.28
N ARG A 172 -21.59 -0.02 5.51
CA ARG A 172 -21.01 0.09 6.86
C ARG A 172 -21.12 1.53 7.36
N PRO A 173 -21.63 1.77 8.58
CA PRO A 173 -21.68 3.12 9.16
C PRO A 173 -20.29 3.77 9.24
N GLY A 174 -20.21 5.07 8.98
CA GLY A 174 -18.97 5.84 9.06
C GLY A 174 -18.07 5.75 7.82
N TRP A 175 -18.32 4.83 6.88
CA TRP A 175 -17.54 4.69 5.66
C TRP A 175 -18.10 5.52 4.50
N GLN A 176 -17.23 6.34 3.90
CA GLN A 176 -17.51 7.11 2.69
C GLN A 176 -16.45 6.83 1.63
N ARG A 177 -16.87 6.63 0.39
CA ARG A 177 -15.94 6.52 -0.74
C ARG A 177 -15.53 7.92 -1.21
N LEU A 178 -14.22 8.18 -1.19
CA LEU A 178 -13.62 9.42 -1.68
C LEU A 178 -13.30 9.34 -3.18
N ALA A 179 -12.79 8.20 -3.63
CA ALA A 179 -12.44 7.97 -5.04
C ALA A 179 -12.62 6.50 -5.44
N GLU A 180 -12.79 6.28 -6.74
CA GLU A 180 -12.89 4.97 -7.38
C GLU A 180 -12.38 5.09 -8.81
N GLY A 181 -11.66 4.08 -9.29
CA GLY A 181 -11.14 4.10 -10.65
C GLY A 181 -10.66 2.74 -11.14
N ARG A 182 -10.14 2.73 -12.36
CA ARG A 182 -9.56 1.53 -12.99
C ARG A 182 -8.28 1.87 -13.72
N ILE A 183 -7.24 1.12 -13.44
CA ILE A 183 -5.93 1.29 -14.06
C ILE A 183 -5.58 0.03 -14.82
N ARG A 184 -5.21 0.20 -16.09
CA ARG A 184 -4.64 -0.88 -16.91
C ARG A 184 -3.40 -0.43 -17.64
N THR A 185 -3.44 0.78 -18.18
CA THR A 185 -2.41 1.32 -19.06
C THR A 185 -1.83 2.62 -18.52
N HIS A 186 -0.58 2.90 -18.88
CA HIS A 186 0.08 4.18 -18.65
C HIS A 186 0.74 4.64 -19.95
N ALA A 187 0.45 5.86 -20.40
CA ALA A 187 0.96 6.42 -21.65
C ALA A 187 0.78 5.50 -22.89
N GLY A 188 -0.29 4.70 -22.92
CA GLY A 188 -0.59 3.74 -23.99
C GLY A 188 0.03 2.34 -23.81
N ILE A 189 0.77 2.09 -22.73
CA ILE A 189 1.43 0.82 -22.42
C ILE A 189 0.61 0.05 -21.39
N ALA A 190 0.36 -1.25 -21.62
CA ALA A 190 -0.31 -2.10 -20.64
C ALA A 190 0.62 -2.42 -19.44
N ALA A 191 0.32 -1.82 -18.29
CA ALA A 191 0.99 -2.11 -17.02
C ALA A 191 0.45 -3.41 -16.40
N TYR A 192 -0.87 -3.62 -16.50
CA TYR A 192 -1.58 -4.81 -16.03
C TYR A 192 -2.23 -5.57 -17.19
N GLU A 193 -2.34 -6.89 -17.07
CA GLU A 193 -2.98 -7.75 -18.07
C GLU A 193 -4.47 -7.42 -18.20
N SER A 194 -5.13 -7.25 -17.05
CA SER A 194 -6.52 -6.83 -16.89
C SER A 194 -6.61 -5.48 -16.17
N PRO A 195 -7.69 -4.70 -16.37
CA PRO A 195 -7.94 -3.51 -15.55
C PRO A 195 -7.98 -3.87 -14.07
N GLN A 196 -7.22 -3.14 -13.26
CA GLN A 196 -7.23 -3.23 -11.81
C GLN A 196 -8.14 -2.13 -11.27
N HIS A 197 -9.15 -2.52 -10.50
CA HIS A 197 -10.00 -1.59 -9.78
C HIS A 197 -9.24 -1.03 -8.57
N TYR A 198 -9.54 0.21 -8.20
CA TYR A 198 -9.08 0.76 -6.92
C TYR A 198 -10.19 1.58 -6.29
N THR A 199 -10.13 1.70 -4.97
CA THR A 199 -10.96 2.61 -4.19
C THR A 199 -10.15 3.35 -3.14
N VAL A 200 -10.61 4.56 -2.81
CA VAL A 200 -10.13 5.32 -1.65
C VAL A 200 -11.33 5.57 -0.76
N TRP A 201 -11.24 5.13 0.48
CA TRP A 201 -12.29 5.25 1.47
C TRP A 201 -11.85 6.13 2.63
N ARG A 202 -12.81 6.78 3.26
CA ARG A 202 -12.66 7.47 4.54
C ARG A 202 -13.59 6.80 5.54
N PHE A 203 -13.06 6.45 6.69
CA PHE A 203 -13.85 6.04 7.85
C PHE A 203 -13.81 7.14 8.90
N GLU A 204 -14.98 7.54 9.38
CA GLU A 204 -15.11 8.44 10.52
C GLU A 204 -15.74 7.64 11.68
N PRO A 205 -14.99 7.42 12.79
CA PRO A 205 -15.54 6.72 13.93
C PRO A 205 -16.71 7.52 14.53
N PRO A 206 -17.71 6.86 15.12
CA PRO A 206 -18.81 7.55 15.77
C PRO A 206 -18.27 8.51 16.84
N THR A 207 -18.77 9.74 16.86
CA THR A 207 -18.48 10.65 17.98
C THR A 207 -18.95 10.00 19.29
N PRO A 208 -18.12 10.01 20.35
CA PRO A 208 -18.50 9.51 21.67
C PRO A 208 -19.78 10.13 22.24
#